data_AF-A0A969ILH2-F1
#
_entry.id   AF-A0A969ILH2-F1
#
_cell.length_a   1.000
_cell.length_b   1.000
_cell.length_c   1.000
_cell.angle_alpha   90.00
_cell.angle_beta   90.00
_cell.angle_gamma   90.00
#
_symmetry.space_group_name_H-M   'P 1'
#
loop_
_entity.id
_entity.type
_entity.pdbx_description
1 polymer ?
#
loop_
_entity_poly.entity_id
_entity_poly.type
_entity_poly.pdbx_seq_one_letter_code
_entity_poly.pdbx_strand_id
1 'polypeptide(L)' 'MDKALREKGIANRKAVLGEEYVNKAMASADGFNQPFQDILNEYCWGMIWG' A
#
# COMPACT_ATOMS: atom_id res chain seq x y z
N MET A 1 -0.89 13.33 -1.63
CA MET A 1 -0.99 11.92 -2.03
C MET A 1 -1.37 11.86 -3.49
N ASP A 2 -0.47 11.38 -4.32
CA ASP A 2 -0.76 11.01 -5.70
C ASP A 2 -1.52 9.67 -5.69
N LYS A 3 -2.81 9.72 -6.04
CA LYS A 3 -3.68 8.53 -6.03
C LYS A 3 -3.21 7.46 -7.01
N ALA A 4 -2.72 7.85 -8.19
CA ALA A 4 -2.30 6.90 -9.21
C ALA A 4 -1.03 6.15 -8.75
N LEU A 5 -0.11 6.88 -8.13
CA LEU A 5 1.12 6.29 -7.58
C LEU A 5 0.83 5.31 -6.44
N ARG A 6 -0.10 5.67 -5.55
CA ARG A 6 -0.56 4.80 -4.45
C ARG A 6 -1.29 3.55 -4.96
N GLU A 7 -2.14 3.67 -5.97
CA GLU A 7 -2.82 2.52 -6.59
C GLU A 7 -1.83 1.57 -7.26
N LYS A 8 -0.85 2.11 -8.00
CA LYS A 8 0.26 1.33 -8.56
C LYS A 8 1.00 0.56 -7.46
N GLY A 9 1.32 1.23 -6.35
CA GLY A 9 2.00 0.57 -5.24
C GLY A 9 1.16 -0.49 -4.53
N ILE A 10 -0.15 -0.30 -4.39
CA ILE A 10 -1.04 -1.36 -3.88
C ILE A 10 -1.01 -2.56 -4.82
N ALA A 11 -1.05 -2.36 -6.15
CA ALA A 11 -0.98 -3.44 -7.13
C ALA A 11 0.35 -4.21 -7.03
N ASN A 12 1.48 -3.49 -6.99
CA ASN A 12 2.80 -4.08 -6.84
C ASN A 12 2.93 -4.88 -5.53
N ARG A 13 2.45 -4.29 -4.42
CA ARG A 13 2.45 -4.95 -3.11
C ARG A 13 1.62 -6.23 -3.12
N LYS A 14 0.45 -6.23 -3.77
CA LYS A 14 -0.40 -7.42 -3.93
C LYS A 14 0.27 -8.50 -4.79
N ALA A 15 0.98 -8.10 -5.85
CA ALA A 15 1.69 -9.05 -6.70
C ALA A 15 2.81 -9.79 -5.96
N VAL A 16 3.50 -9.11 -5.03
CA VAL A 16 4.63 -9.69 -4.28
C VAL A 16 4.19 -10.41 -3.00
N LEU A 17 3.33 -9.79 -2.20
CA LEU A 17 2.93 -10.31 -0.88
C LEU A 17 1.62 -11.11 -0.90
N GLY A 18 0.92 -11.13 -2.02
CA GLY A 18 -0.39 -11.76 -2.15
C GLY A 18 -1.55 -10.85 -1.75
N GLU A 19 -2.67 -11.02 -2.45
CA GLU A 19 -3.85 -10.16 -2.28
C GLU A 19 -4.50 -10.29 -0.90
N GLU A 20 -4.62 -11.51 -0.36
CA GLU A 20 -5.24 -11.76 0.94
C GLU A 20 -4.50 -11.01 2.07
N TYR A 21 -3.16 -11.08 2.07
CA TYR A 21 -2.33 -10.40 3.07
C TYR A 21 -2.50 -8.88 3.02
N VAL A 22 -2.45 -8.31 1.82
CA VAL A 22 -2.56 -6.85 1.64
C VAL A 22 -3.96 -6.36 1.99
N ASN A 23 -5.01 -7.08 1.59
CA ASN A 23 -6.38 -6.73 1.94
C ASN A 23 -6.59 -6.79 3.46
N LYS A 24 -6.04 -7.80 4.15
CA LYS A 24 -6.08 -7.88 5.62
C LYS A 24 -5.38 -6.70 6.28
N ALA A 25 -4.18 -6.35 5.82
CA ALA A 25 -3.40 -5.23 6.36
C ALA A 25 -4.13 -3.89 6.20
N MET A 26 -4.76 -3.66 5.05
CA MET A 26 -5.57 -2.46 4.78
C MET A 26 -6.87 -2.45 5.59
N ALA A 27 -7.51 -3.59 5.79
CA ALA A 27 -8.72 -3.70 6.60
C ALA A 27 -8.46 -3.50 8.10
N SER A 28 -7.26 -3.86 8.58
CA SER A 28 -6.82 -3.59 9.95
C SER A 28 -6.23 -2.19 10.16
N ALA A 29 -6.30 -1.33 9.14
CA ALA A 29 -5.77 0.01 9.26
C ALA A 29 -6.68 0.89 10.13
N ASP A 30 -6.10 1.53 11.14
CA ASP A 30 -6.77 2.40 12.10
C ASP A 30 -6.16 3.81 12.08
N GLY A 31 -6.67 4.71 12.93
CA GLY A 31 -6.21 6.10 12.96
C GLY A 31 -4.72 6.27 13.27
N PHE A 32 -4.08 5.28 13.91
CA PHE A 32 -2.65 5.34 14.21
C PHE A 32 -1.80 4.86 13.03
N ASN A 33 -2.16 3.75 12.39
CA ASN A 33 -1.31 3.11 11.38
C ASN A 33 -1.71 3.45 9.92
N GLN A 34 -2.88 4.05 9.69
CA GLN A 34 -3.35 4.42 8.35
C GLN A 34 -2.37 5.36 7.60
N PRO A 35 -1.81 6.42 8.23
CA PRO A 35 -0.83 7.28 7.56
C PRO A 35 0.41 6.50 7.11
N PHE A 36 0.82 5.48 7.88
CA PHE A 36 1.93 4.61 7.51
C PHE A 36 1.60 3.72 6.30
N GLN A 37 0.41 3.12 6.25
CA GLN A 37 -0.02 2.34 5.08
C GLN A 37 -0.05 3.20 3.81
N ASP A 38 -0.49 4.45 3.92
CA ASP A 38 -0.55 5.35 2.78
C ASP A 38 0.84 5.70 2.25
N ILE A 39 1.80 6.08 3.10
CA ILE A 39 3.18 6.35 2.64
C ILE A 39 3.90 5.09 2.14
N LEU A 40 3.65 3.94 2.77
CA LEU A 40 4.23 2.65 2.39
C LEU A 40 3.76 2.26 0.98
N ASN A 41 2.45 2.39 0.72
CA ASN A 41 1.87 2.07 -0.57
C ASN A 41 2.28 3.09 -1.65
N GLU A 42 2.30 4.38 -1.35
CA GLU A 42 2.65 5.42 -2.34
C GLU A 42 4.15 5.46 -2.64
N TYR A 43 4.99 5.64 -1.62
CA TYR A 43 6.43 5.89 -1.84
C TYR A 43 7.23 4.60 -1.96
N CYS A 44 7.06 3.64 -1.06
CA CYS A 44 7.87 2.43 -1.13
C CYS A 44 7.42 1.56 -2.31
N TRP A 45 6.15 1.15 -2.34
CA TRP A 45 5.66 0.24 -3.37
C TRP A 45 5.33 0.90 -4.71
N GLY A 46 4.95 2.19 -4.71
CA GLY A 46 4.58 2.92 -5.92
C GLY A 46 5.77 3.61 -6.61
N MET A 47 6.62 4.29 -5.83
CA MET A 47 7.74 5.09 -6.36
C MET A 47 9.07 4.34 -6.38
N ILE A 48 9.50 3.77 -5.25
CA ILE A 48 10.87 3.27 -5.09
C ILE A 48 11.01 1.84 -5.64
N TRP A 49 10.09 0.96 -5.27
CA TRP A 49 10.10 -0.45 -5.69
C TRP A 49 9.23 -0.71 -6.92
N GLY A 50 8.49 0.30 -7.39
CA GLY A 50 7.33 0.13 -8.22
C GLY A 50 7.54 0.22 -9.71
#